data_AF-A0AAJ4T9L1-F1
#
_entry.id   AF-A0AAJ4T9L1-F1
#
_cell.length_a   1.000
_cell.length_b   1.000
_cell.length_c   1.000
_cell.angle_alpha   90.00
_cell.angle_beta   90.00
_cell.angle_gamma   90.00
#
_symmetry.space_group_name_H-M   'P 1'
#
loop_
_entity.id
_entity.type
_entity.pdbx_description
1 polymer ?
#
loop_
_entity_poly.entity_id
_entity_poly.type
_entity_poly.pdbx_seq_one_letter_code
_entity_poly.pdbx_strand_id
1 'polypeptide(L)'
;MTTNEQRKLEIARATARARLVLKPGDRITFTSCPGTKRWGVFQGFDVGKYSSWIRIATRDDVCAINISKVNGKTVDFSDGGGLPLPQVEQPF
;
A
#
# COMPACT_ATOMS: atom_id res chain seq x y z
N MET A 1 -3.28 -22.15 8.70
CA MET A 1 -3.67 -20.86 8.07
C MET A 1 -3.73 -21.10 6.58
N THR A 2 -4.87 -20.82 5.95
CA THR A 2 -4.99 -20.97 4.50
C THR A 2 -4.19 -19.87 3.79
N THR A 3 -3.68 -20.14 2.60
CA THR A 3 -2.83 -19.21 1.81
C THR A 3 -3.49 -17.83 1.63
N ASN A 4 -4.83 -17.78 1.61
CA ASN A 4 -5.62 -16.55 1.49
C ASN A 4 -5.60 -15.68 2.75
N GLU A 5 -5.54 -16.27 3.95
CA GLU A 5 -5.47 -15.51 5.20
C GLU A 5 -4.11 -14.85 5.37
N GLN A 6 -3.04 -15.57 5.03
CA GLN A 6 -1.68 -15.02 5.03
C GLN A 6 -1.56 -13.85 4.05
N ARG A 7 -2.13 -14.00 2.85
CA ARG A 7 -2.17 -12.92 1.83
C ARG A 7 -2.91 -11.69 2.32
N LYS A 8 -4.05 -11.86 3.01
CA LYS A 8 -4.81 -10.75 3.60
C LYS A 8 -4.02 -10.02 4.68
N LEU A 9 -3.32 -10.76 5.55
CA LEU A 9 -2.48 -10.18 6.59
C LEU A 9 -1.28 -9.41 6.01
N GLU A 10 -0.64 -9.95 4.97
CA GLU A 10 0.45 -9.28 4.25
C GLU A 10 -0.03 -7.94 3.67
N ILE A 11 -1.19 -7.93 2.99
CA ILE A 11 -1.78 -6.71 2.44
C ILE A 11 -2.10 -5.70 3.55
N ALA A 12 -2.64 -6.16 4.68
CA ALA A 12 -2.94 -5.28 5.81
C ALA A 12 -1.67 -4.64 6.38
N ARG A 13 -0.59 -5.42 6.58
CA ARG A 13 0.71 -4.92 7.02
C ARG A 13 1.33 -3.93 6.04
N ALA A 14 1.27 -4.24 4.74
CA ALA A 14 1.75 -3.36 3.70
C ALA A 14 0.97 -2.04 3.64
N THR A 15 -0.34 -2.11 3.80
CA THR A 15 -1.20 -0.91 3.88
C THR A 15 -0.85 -0.07 5.10
N ALA A 16 -0.63 -0.70 6.26
CA ALA A 16 -0.23 0.01 7.48
C ALA A 16 1.10 0.77 7.28
N ARG A 17 2.09 0.16 6.64
CA ARG A 17 3.36 0.82 6.28
C ARG A 17 3.16 1.94 5.27
N ALA A 18 2.33 1.71 4.25
CA ALA A 18 2.02 2.73 3.26
C ALA A 18 1.35 3.95 3.88
N ARG A 19 0.49 3.79 4.90
CA ARG A 19 -0.13 4.90 5.64
C ARG A 19 0.86 5.79 6.38
N LEU A 20 2.02 5.26 6.77
CA LEU A 20 3.08 6.04 7.43
C LEU A 20 3.91 6.86 6.44
N VAL A 21 3.97 6.43 5.17
CA VAL A 21 4.87 7.00 4.17
C VAL A 21 4.13 7.90 3.17
N LEU A 22 2.97 7.46 2.69
CA LEU A 22 2.22 8.13 1.62
C LEU A 22 1.46 9.34 2.14
N LYS A 23 1.57 10.45 1.41
CA LYS A 23 0.83 11.69 1.65
C LYS A 23 0.07 12.10 0.40
N PRO A 24 -1.16 12.62 0.51
CA PRO A 24 -1.91 13.13 -0.65
C PRO A 24 -1.04 14.08 -1.48
N GLY A 25 -0.98 13.84 -2.79
CA GLY A 25 -0.09 14.55 -3.73
C GLY A 25 1.16 13.76 -4.12
N ASP A 26 1.53 12.70 -3.40
CA ASP A 26 2.70 11.89 -3.74
C ASP A 26 2.53 11.16 -5.08
N ARG A 27 3.58 11.15 -5.90
CA ARG A 27 3.62 10.39 -7.14
C ARG A 27 4.04 8.95 -6.85
N ILE A 28 3.11 8.01 -6.95
CA ILE A 28 3.36 6.59 -6.73
C ILE A 28 3.52 5.85 -8.05
N THR A 29 4.41 4.86 -8.11
CA THR A 29 4.55 3.93 -9.23
C THR A 29 4.18 2.53 -8.75
N PHE A 30 3.23 1.90 -9.44
CA PHE A 30 2.69 0.59 -9.07
C PHE A 30 2.60 -0.34 -10.28
N THR A 31 2.56 -1.65 -10.01
CA THR A 31 2.29 -2.66 -11.03
C THR A 31 0.79 -2.95 -11.10
N SER A 32 0.19 -2.89 -12.29
CA SER A 32 -1.16 -3.38 -12.58
C SER A 32 -1.10 -4.70 -13.34
N CYS A 33 -2.14 -5.53 -13.28
CA CYS A 33 -2.29 -6.68 -14.17
C CYS A 33 -2.37 -6.20 -15.64
N PRO A 34 -1.61 -6.75 -16.61
CA PRO A 34 -0.79 -7.99 -16.59
C PRO A 34 0.73 -7.75 -16.38
N GLY A 35 1.12 -6.99 -15.35
CA GLY A 35 2.52 -6.65 -15.06
C GLY A 35 2.95 -5.25 -15.53
N THR A 36 2.04 -4.47 -16.10
CA THR A 36 2.33 -3.11 -16.57
C THR A 36 2.63 -2.18 -15.41
N LYS A 37 3.79 -1.53 -15.43
CA LYS A 37 4.12 -0.44 -14.52
C LYS A 37 3.36 0.82 -14.91
N ARG A 38 2.66 1.41 -13.95
CA ARG A 38 1.91 2.65 -14.10
C ARG A 38 2.31 3.61 -12.99
N TRP A 39 2.00 4.88 -13.18
CA TRP A 39 2.16 5.90 -12.14
C TRP A 39 0.87 6.68 -11.96
N GLY A 40 0.69 7.24 -10.77
CA GLY A 40 -0.44 8.09 -10.44
C GLY A 40 -0.11 9.01 -9.28
N VAL A 41 -1.00 9.97 -9.02
CA VAL A 41 -0.92 10.84 -7.84
C VAL A 41 -1.81 10.22 -6.77
N PHE A 42 -1.20 9.90 -5.63
CA PHE A 42 -1.88 9.41 -4.45
C PHE A 42 -2.85 10.47 -3.91
N GLN A 43 -4.11 10.09 -3.72
CA GLN A 43 -5.14 10.98 -3.18
C GLN A 43 -5.52 10.63 -1.75
N GLY A 44 -5.40 9.36 -1.38
CA GLY A 44 -5.77 8.88 -0.06
C GLY A 44 -6.00 7.37 -0.05
N PHE A 45 -6.48 6.87 1.08
CA PHE A 45 -6.96 5.49 1.21
C PHE A 45 -8.48 5.48 1.12
N ASP A 46 -9.05 4.39 0.61
CA ASP A 46 -10.50 4.20 0.62
C ASP A 46 -11.02 4.12 2.07
N VAL A 47 -12.17 4.76 2.33
CA VAL A 47 -12.77 4.93 3.67
C VAL A 47 -13.86 3.89 3.98
N GLY A 48 -13.94 2.81 3.20
CA GLY A 48 -14.86 1.69 3.44
C GLY A 48 -14.41 0.69 4.53
N LYS A 49 -15.30 -0.26 4.87
CA LYS A 49 -15.12 -1.35 5.85
C LYS A 49 -13.87 -2.24 5.60
N TYR A 50 -13.28 -2.17 4.40
CA TYR A 50 -12.04 -2.84 4.00
C TYR A 50 -11.07 -1.83 3.38
N SER A 51 -10.56 -0.90 4.20
CA SER A 51 -9.75 0.28 3.81
C SER A 51 -8.30 -0.02 3.38
N SER A 52 -8.09 -1.14 2.68
CA SER A 52 -6.78 -1.60 2.20
C SER A 52 -6.39 -1.06 0.82
N TRP A 53 -7.30 -0.31 0.18
CA TRP A 53 -7.10 0.20 -1.17
C TRP A 53 -6.60 1.64 -1.18
N ILE A 54 -5.68 1.89 -2.09
CA ILE A 54 -5.09 3.20 -2.35
C ILE A 54 -5.82 3.83 -3.53
N ARG A 55 -6.29 5.07 -3.31
CA ARG A 55 -6.92 5.90 -4.33
C ARG A 55 -5.86 6.74 -5.01
N ILE A 56 -5.86 6.69 -6.33
CA ILE A 56 -5.13 7.62 -7.20
C ILE A 56 -6.12 8.36 -8.07
N ALA A 57 -5.73 9.52 -8.60
CA ALA A 57 -6.60 10.38 -9.41
C ALA A 57 -7.33 9.68 -10.57
N THR A 58 -6.82 8.54 -11.04
CA THR A 58 -7.39 7.80 -12.18
C THR A 58 -8.01 6.45 -11.82
N ARG A 59 -7.82 5.93 -10.59
CA ARG A 59 -8.23 4.57 -10.17
C ARG A 59 -8.30 4.44 -8.64
N ASP A 60 -9.19 3.57 -8.17
CA ASP A 60 -9.42 3.31 -6.75
C ASP A 60 -8.99 1.89 -6.28
N ASP A 61 -8.27 1.14 -7.12
CA ASP A 61 -7.98 -0.30 -6.94
C ASP A 61 -6.48 -0.64 -6.79
N VAL A 62 -5.68 0.27 -6.23
CA VAL A 62 -4.24 0.04 -6.05
C VAL A 62 -3.95 -0.60 -4.69
N CYS A 63 -3.26 -1.73 -4.69
CA CYS A 63 -2.79 -2.39 -3.47
C CYS A 63 -1.38 -1.90 -3.09
N ALA A 64 -1.12 -1.65 -1.81
CA ALA A 64 0.17 -1.17 -1.30
C ALA A 64 1.35 -2.07 -1.69
N ILE A 65 1.16 -3.40 -1.70
CA ILE A 65 2.20 -4.37 -2.08
C ILE A 65 2.69 -4.20 -3.52
N ASN A 66 1.89 -3.57 -4.38
CA ASN A 66 2.24 -3.39 -5.79
C ASN A 66 2.99 -2.07 -6.05
N ILE A 67 3.16 -1.22 -5.04
CA ILE A 67 3.89 0.04 -5.15
C ILE A 67 5.38 -0.23 -5.06
N SER A 68 6.11 0.24 -6.06
CA SER A 68 7.57 0.11 -6.12
C SER A 68 8.32 1.44 -5.99
N LYS A 69 7.64 2.58 -6.17
CA LYS A 69 8.27 3.91 -5.99
C LYS A 69 7.29 4.93 -5.42
N VAL A 70 7.82 5.87 -4.65
CA VAL A 70 7.13 7.08 -4.16
C VAL A 70 8.05 8.28 -4.43
N ASN A 71 7.56 9.27 -5.19
CA ASN A 71 8.31 10.47 -5.59
C ASN A 71 9.70 10.14 -6.19
N GLY A 72 9.76 9.07 -7.01
CA GLY A 72 10.98 8.60 -7.65
C GLY A 72 11.90 7.74 -6.77
N LYS A 73 11.67 7.67 -5.46
CA LYS A 73 12.41 6.82 -4.53
C LYS A 73 11.83 5.40 -4.54
N THR A 74 12.68 4.40 -4.65
CA THR A 74 12.28 2.99 -4.53
C THR A 74 11.79 2.72 -3.11
N VAL A 75 10.62 2.09 -3.00
CA VAL A 75 10.05 1.64 -1.73
C VAL A 75 9.56 0.21 -1.87
N ASP A 76 9.55 -0.50 -0.75
CA ASP A 76 8.91 -1.81 -0.66
C ASP A 76 8.07 -1.85 0.63
N PHE A 77 6.76 -1.92 0.46
CA PHE A 77 5.81 -2.04 1.57
C PHE A 77 5.55 -3.49 1.97
N SER A 78 6.17 -4.48 1.34
CA SER A 78 6.11 -5.88 1.76
C SER A 78 6.84 -6.11 3.08
N ASP A 79 6.68 -7.29 3.67
CA ASP A 79 7.39 -7.65 4.90
C ASP A 79 8.91 -7.76 4.70
N GLY A 80 9.39 -7.97 3.46
CA GLY A 80 10.81 -8.01 3.12
C GLY A 80 11.45 -6.64 2.92
N GLY A 81 10.64 -5.56 2.80
CA GLY A 81 11.11 -4.22 2.47
C GLY A 81 11.73 -3.43 3.63
N GLY A 82 11.70 -3.97 4.85
CA GLY A 82 12.34 -3.36 6.03
C GLY A 82 11.69 -2.06 6.55
N LEU A 83 10.56 -1.63 5.97
CA LEU A 83 9.82 -0.49 6.49
C LEU A 83 9.19 -0.84 7.85
N PRO A 84 9.33 0.03 8.88
CA PRO A 84 8.81 -0.25 10.21
C PRO A 84 7.28 -0.39 10.16
N LEU A 85 6.76 -1.44 10.80
CA LEU A 85 5.34 -1.52 11.11
C LEU A 85 5.02 -0.42 12.14
N PRO A 86 3.83 0.21 12.09
CA PRO A 86 3.41 1.06 13.19
C PRO A 86 3.47 0.23 14.48
N GLN A 87 4.17 0.73 15.51
CA GLN A 87 4.03 0.23 16.87
C GLN A 87 2.57 0.46 17.25
N VAL A 88 1.74 -0.56 17.05
CA VAL A 88 0.40 -0.58 17.60
C VAL A 88 0.61 -0.69 19.09
N GLU A 89 0.57 0.43 19.81
CA GLU A 89 0.28 0.40 21.25
C GLU A 89 -1.05 -0.34 21.37
N GLN A 90 -0.98 -1.59 21.81
CA GLN A 90 -2.16 -2.36 22.15
C GLN A 90 -2.88 -1.58 23.26
N PRO A 91 -4.18 -1.27 23.14
CA PRO A 91 -4.91 -0.79 24.29
C PRO A 91 -4.90 -1.91 25.34
N PHE A 92 -4.52 -1.53 26.56
CA PHE A 92 -4.48 -2.35 27.77
C PHE A 92 -5.81 -3.06 28.04
#